data_AF-A0A7S0R9R6-F1
#
_entry.id   AF-A0A7S0R9R6-F1
#
_cell.length_a   1.000
_cell.length_b   1.000
_cell.length_c   1.000
_cell.angle_alpha   90.00
_cell.angle_beta   90.00
_cell.angle_gamma   90.00
#
_symmetry.space_group_name_H-M   'P 1'
#
loop_
_entity.id
_entity.type
_entity.pdbx_description
1 polymer ?
#
loop_
_entity_poly.entity_id
_entity_poly.type
_entity_poly.pdbx_seq_one_letter_code
_entity_poly.pdbx_strand_id
1 'polypeptide(L)'
;KRKAEDETTATPAAKKANTGSTDSPRTPKTNTPFQRVNVEEWSGKLKGIGEDNSYWAMKNAESGWGAKAQEVLGQVKGKGFRHEKTKKKRGSYRGGLIHDNQVNSIPFADSDDE
;
A
#
# COMPACT_ATOMS: atom_id res chain seq x y z
N LYS A 1 -41.65 -11.91 -2.80
CA LYS A 1 -41.86 -12.41 -1.41
C LYS A 1 -41.59 -13.91 -1.40
N ARG A 2 -40.40 -14.33 -0.93
CA ARG A 2 -40.14 -15.71 -0.49
C ARG A 2 -39.29 -15.57 0.79
N LYS A 3 -39.95 -15.88 1.90
CA LYS A 3 -39.49 -15.83 3.28
C LYS A 3 -38.95 -17.22 3.59
N ALA A 4 -37.74 -17.33 4.14
CA ALA A 4 -37.20 -18.56 4.67
C ALA A 4 -36.74 -18.25 6.09
N GLU A 5 -37.48 -18.79 7.05
CA GLU A 5 -37.11 -18.90 8.46
C GLU A 5 -37.25 -20.40 8.76
N ASP A 6 -36.22 -21.03 9.31
CA ASP A 6 -36.34 -22.24 10.15
C ASP A 6 -35.09 -22.30 11.04
N GLU A 7 -35.31 -22.12 12.34
CA GLU A 7 -34.34 -22.41 13.40
C GLU A 7 -34.28 -23.93 13.64
N THR A 8 -33.11 -24.48 14.01
CA THR A 8 -32.87 -25.09 15.34
C THR A 8 -31.49 -25.76 15.46
N THR A 9 -30.79 -25.34 16.53
CA THR A 9 -29.97 -26.11 17.50
C THR A 9 -28.95 -27.18 17.05
N ALA A 10 -27.67 -27.00 17.45
CA ALA A 10 -26.97 -27.90 18.40
C ALA A 10 -25.49 -27.52 18.61
N THR A 11 -25.12 -27.36 19.89
CA THR A 11 -23.77 -27.22 20.46
C THR A 11 -22.95 -28.53 20.36
N PRO A 12 -21.61 -28.47 20.37
CA PRO A 12 -20.92 -29.26 21.40
C PRO A 12 -19.67 -28.61 22.04
N ALA A 13 -19.66 -28.68 23.37
CA ALA A 13 -18.57 -29.10 24.28
C ALA A 13 -17.16 -28.47 24.19
N ALA A 14 -16.91 -27.58 25.17
CA ALA A 14 -15.75 -27.45 26.08
C ALA A 14 -14.40 -28.12 25.73
N LYS A 15 -13.33 -27.31 25.70
CA LYS A 15 -11.96 -27.73 26.09
C LYS A 15 -11.22 -26.66 26.92
N LYS A 16 -11.09 -26.99 28.21
CA LYS A 16 -10.05 -26.72 29.21
C LYS A 16 -9.23 -25.42 29.15
N ALA A 17 -9.41 -24.59 30.17
CA ALA A 17 -8.47 -23.57 30.60
C ALA A 17 -7.24 -24.22 31.26
N ASN A 18 -6.04 -23.80 30.86
CA ASN A 18 -4.81 -24.14 31.56
C ASN A 18 -4.34 -22.91 32.35
N THR A 19 -4.46 -22.97 33.67
CA THR A 19 -3.91 -21.99 34.61
C THR A 19 -2.48 -22.38 34.95
N GLY A 20 -1.52 -21.58 34.50
CA GLY A 20 -0.14 -21.60 34.94
C GLY A 20 0.37 -20.16 35.08
N SER A 21 0.30 -19.63 36.29
CA SER A 21 0.92 -18.37 36.76
C SER A 21 2.04 -18.79 37.73
N THR A 22 3.30 -18.36 37.56
CA THR A 22 3.92 -17.12 38.09
C THR A 22 5.43 -17.14 37.69
N ASP A 23 6.26 -16.10 37.70
CA ASP A 23 6.16 -14.68 38.02
C ASP A 23 7.35 -13.95 37.35
N SER A 24 7.05 -13.04 36.43
CA SER A 24 7.90 -11.90 36.06
C SER A 24 6.92 -10.84 35.60
N PRO A 25 7.11 -9.55 35.91
CA PRO A 25 6.21 -8.50 35.48
C PRO A 25 6.25 -8.38 33.95
N ARG A 26 5.46 -9.23 33.28
CA ARG A 26 5.30 -9.20 31.84
C ARG A 26 4.28 -8.13 31.59
N THR A 27 4.79 -6.96 31.22
CA THR A 27 3.98 -5.90 30.62
C THR A 27 3.01 -6.55 29.61
N PRO A 28 1.72 -6.17 29.61
CA PRO A 28 0.76 -6.76 28.71
C PRO A 28 1.23 -6.47 27.29
N LYS A 29 1.81 -7.49 26.63
CA LYS A 29 2.20 -7.38 25.23
C LYS A 29 0.91 -7.21 24.45
N THR A 30 0.70 -6.03 23.88
CA THR A 30 -0.37 -5.76 22.92
C THR A 30 -0.38 -6.88 21.90
N ASN A 31 -1.56 -7.46 21.65
CA ASN A 31 -1.77 -8.56 20.71
C ASN A 31 -1.45 -8.09 19.28
N THR A 32 -0.17 -8.09 18.96
CA THR A 32 0.38 -7.65 17.68
C THR A 32 0.55 -8.89 16.81
N PRO A 33 0.00 -8.89 15.59
CA PRO A 33 0.19 -10.01 14.67
C PRO A 33 1.68 -10.15 14.33
N PHE A 34 2.12 -11.37 14.00
CA PHE A 34 3.49 -11.61 13.57
C PHE A 34 3.83 -10.75 12.33
N GLN A 35 4.93 -10.01 12.40
CA GLN A 35 5.48 -9.22 11.31
C GLN A 35 6.87 -9.74 10.96
N ARG A 36 7.15 -9.90 9.66
CA ARG A 36 8.46 -10.36 9.16
C ARG A 36 9.54 -9.28 9.23
N VAL A 37 9.12 -8.02 9.19
CA VAL A 37 9.99 -6.84 9.16
C VAL A 37 9.81 -6.11 10.48
N ASN A 38 10.92 -5.75 11.12
CA ASN A 38 10.89 -4.88 12.30
C ASN A 38 10.70 -3.42 11.85
N VAL A 39 9.47 -2.91 11.95
CA VAL A 39 9.11 -1.58 11.47
C VAL A 39 9.92 -0.47 12.17
N GLU A 40 10.16 -0.61 13.47
CA GLU A 40 10.92 0.39 14.25
C GLU A 40 12.36 0.50 13.76
N GLU A 41 13.01 -0.63 13.51
CA GLU A 41 14.38 -0.68 13.02
C GLU A 41 14.52 -0.09 11.61
N TRP A 42 13.57 -0.38 10.72
CA TRP A 42 13.66 -0.02 9.31
C TRP A 42 13.11 1.39 8.99
N SER A 43 12.13 1.87 9.76
CA SER A 43 11.54 3.20 9.55
C SER A 43 12.57 4.34 9.59
N GLY A 44 13.58 4.25 10.47
CA GLY A 44 14.66 5.22 10.54
C GLY A 44 15.69 5.09 9.41
N LYS A 45 15.97 3.86 8.95
CA LYS A 45 16.98 3.57 7.93
C LYS A 45 16.51 3.91 6.51
N LEU A 46 15.20 3.82 6.26
CA LEU A 46 14.57 4.13 4.97
C LEU A 46 14.18 5.61 4.82
N LYS A 47 14.58 6.47 5.76
CA LYS A 47 14.17 7.86 5.79
C LYS A 47 14.60 8.58 4.50
N GLY A 48 13.63 9.11 3.77
CA GLY A 48 13.82 9.76 2.46
C GLY A 48 13.74 8.84 1.23
N ILE A 49 13.67 7.51 1.37
CA ILE A 49 13.52 6.57 0.25
C ILE A 49 12.20 5.81 0.38
N GLY A 50 11.28 6.03 -0.56
CA GLY A 50 10.03 5.26 -0.64
C GLY A 50 8.99 5.56 0.44
N GLU A 51 9.15 6.67 1.17
CA GLU A 51 8.15 7.15 2.14
C GLU A 51 6.84 7.54 1.44
N ASP A 52 6.95 8.24 0.31
CA ASP A 52 5.82 8.57 -0.55
C ASP A 52 5.99 7.90 -1.93
N ASN A 53 5.08 6.97 -2.23
CA ASN A 53 4.99 6.28 -3.52
C ASN A 53 4.04 7.00 -4.50
N SER A 54 3.59 8.21 -4.18
CA SER A 54 2.76 9.00 -5.08
C SER A 54 3.54 9.46 -6.30
N TYR A 55 2.83 9.67 -7.41
CA TYR A 55 3.45 10.24 -8.63
C TYR A 55 4.06 11.62 -8.35
N TRP A 56 3.45 12.41 -7.47
CA TRP A 56 3.88 13.79 -7.17
C TRP A 56 5.19 13.86 -6.38
N ALA A 57 5.55 12.79 -5.66
CA ALA A 57 6.84 12.69 -4.98
C ALA A 57 8.02 12.48 -5.94
N MET A 58 7.77 12.16 -7.22
CA MET A 58 8.83 12.02 -8.21
C MET A 58 9.46 13.38 -8.54
N LYS A 59 10.76 13.35 -8.87
CA LYS A 59 11.45 14.53 -9.39
C LYS A 59 10.76 15.01 -10.68
N ASN A 60 10.46 16.30 -10.77
CA ASN A 60 9.82 16.95 -11.93
C ASN A 60 8.40 16.44 -12.26
N ALA A 61 7.63 15.99 -11.27
CA ALA A 61 6.27 15.48 -11.45
C ALA A 61 5.22 16.54 -11.85
N GLU A 62 5.55 17.82 -11.78
CA GLU A 62 4.61 18.93 -11.96
C GLU A 62 4.06 19.05 -13.38
N SER A 63 4.78 18.56 -14.39
CA SER A 63 4.41 18.78 -15.79
C SER A 63 4.71 17.59 -16.71
N GLY A 64 4.24 17.70 -17.95
CA GLY A 64 4.48 16.70 -18.99
C GLY A 64 3.41 15.61 -19.09
N TRP A 65 3.77 14.54 -19.79
CA TRP A 65 2.86 13.45 -20.13
C TRP A 65 2.35 12.67 -18.91
N GLY A 66 3.19 12.45 -17.90
CA GLY A 66 2.81 11.73 -16.70
C GLY A 66 1.92 12.54 -15.76
N ALA A 67 2.19 13.85 -15.58
CA ALA A 67 1.40 14.75 -14.75
C ALA A 67 -0.08 14.80 -15.17
N LYS A 68 -0.34 14.98 -16.46
CA LYS A 68 -1.71 14.93 -17.01
C LYS A 68 -2.35 13.55 -16.89
N ALA A 69 -1.57 12.48 -16.92
CA ALA A 69 -2.10 11.14 -16.74
C ALA A 69 -2.53 10.96 -15.28
N GLN A 70 -1.74 11.47 -14.33
CA GLN A 70 -2.05 11.43 -12.91
C GLN A 70 -3.28 12.27 -12.56
N GLU A 71 -3.42 13.46 -13.14
CA GLU A 71 -4.60 14.33 -12.94
C GLU A 71 -5.91 13.63 -13.33
N VAL A 72 -5.88 12.87 -14.43
CA VAL A 72 -7.06 12.18 -14.97
C VAL A 72 -7.28 10.82 -14.33
N LEU A 73 -6.25 9.97 -14.31
CA LEU A 73 -6.36 8.57 -13.87
C LEU A 73 -6.26 8.41 -12.35
N GLY A 74 -5.66 9.38 -11.65
CA GLY A 74 -5.53 9.36 -10.19
C GLY A 74 -6.86 9.49 -9.44
N GLN A 75 -7.90 10.00 -10.11
CA GLN A 75 -9.25 10.16 -9.54
C GLN A 75 -9.94 8.81 -9.31
N VAL A 76 -9.58 7.78 -10.07
CA VAL A 76 -10.21 6.47 -10.02
C VAL A 76 -9.25 5.38 -9.57
N LYS A 77 -9.79 4.40 -8.84
CA LYS A 77 -9.03 3.26 -8.31
C LYS A 77 -9.73 1.94 -8.64
N GLY A 78 -8.97 0.84 -8.57
CA GLY A 78 -9.50 -0.52 -8.77
C GLY A 78 -10.18 -0.76 -10.11
N LYS A 79 -11.41 -1.31 -10.10
CA LYS A 79 -12.15 -1.64 -11.34
C LYS A 79 -12.43 -0.41 -12.22
N GLY A 80 -12.72 0.74 -11.62
CA GLY A 80 -12.99 1.99 -12.33
C GLY A 80 -11.78 2.47 -13.13
N PHE A 81 -10.58 2.34 -12.57
CA PHE A 81 -9.33 2.66 -13.24
C PHE A 81 -9.16 1.91 -14.56
N ARG A 82 -9.54 0.62 -14.61
CA ARG A 82 -9.42 -0.18 -15.84
C ARG A 82 -10.29 0.37 -16.98
N HIS A 83 -11.53 0.79 -16.66
CA HIS A 83 -12.45 1.36 -17.64
C HIS A 83 -11.96 2.73 -18.11
N GLU A 84 -11.57 3.59 -17.16
CA GLU A 84 -11.08 4.93 -17.44
C GLU A 84 -9.79 4.90 -18.28
N LYS A 85 -8.81 4.08 -17.89
CA LYS A 85 -7.58 3.85 -18.66
C LYS A 85 -7.89 3.41 -20.08
N THR A 86 -8.82 2.47 -20.27
CA THR A 86 -9.18 1.98 -21.61
C THR A 86 -9.84 3.07 -22.45
N LYS A 87 -10.77 3.85 -21.87
CA LYS A 87 -11.43 4.98 -22.53
C LYS A 87 -10.43 6.06 -22.95
N LYS A 88 -9.50 6.40 -22.05
CA LYS A 88 -8.44 7.37 -22.27
C LYS A 88 -7.45 6.90 -23.33
N LYS A 89 -7.01 5.63 -23.29
CA LYS A 89 -6.18 4.99 -24.32
C LYS A 89 -6.84 4.99 -25.70
N ARG A 90 -8.16 4.78 -25.79
CA ARG A 90 -8.88 4.67 -27.07
C ARG A 90 -9.05 6.00 -27.82
N GLY A 91 -8.63 7.14 -27.24
CA GLY A 91 -8.49 8.39 -27.98
C GLY A 91 -8.87 9.66 -27.23
N SER A 92 -9.39 9.57 -26.00
CA SER A 92 -9.73 10.77 -25.23
C SER A 92 -8.52 11.40 -24.53
N TYR A 93 -7.40 10.69 -24.41
CA TYR A 93 -6.19 11.21 -23.77
C TYR A 93 -5.23 11.82 -24.79
N ARG A 94 -5.05 13.14 -24.69
CA ARG A 94 -4.11 13.89 -25.56
C ARG A 94 -2.73 14.10 -24.93
N GLY A 95 -2.57 13.76 -23.65
CA GLY A 95 -1.29 13.85 -22.94
C GLY A 95 -0.72 15.26 -22.79
N GLY A 96 0.51 15.30 -22.28
CA GLY A 96 1.34 16.49 -22.08
C GLY A 96 2.65 16.39 -22.86
N LEU A 97 3.57 17.33 -22.66
CA LEU A 97 4.87 17.28 -23.34
C LEU A 97 5.68 16.05 -22.87
N ILE A 98 6.42 15.41 -23.79
CA ILE A 98 7.42 14.41 -23.45
C ILE A 98 8.78 15.11 -23.48
N HIS A 99 9.53 14.99 -22.39
CA HIS A 99 10.88 15.53 -22.29
C HIS A 99 11.88 14.43 -22.62
N ASP A 100 12.35 14.39 -23.87
CA ASP A 100 13.19 13.29 -24.37
C ASP A 100 14.59 13.23 -23.72
N ASN A 101 15.11 14.39 -23.29
CA ASN A 101 16.45 14.51 -22.71
C ASN A 101 16.48 14.49 -21.18
N GLN A 102 15.34 14.27 -20.52
CA GLN A 102 15.24 14.38 -19.07
C GLN A 102 15.46 13.03 -18.39
N VAL A 103 16.30 13.03 -17.34
CA VAL A 103 16.60 11.85 -16.53
C VAL A 103 16.07 12.06 -15.11
N ASN A 104 15.15 11.20 -14.67
CA ASN A 104 14.51 11.24 -13.34
C ASN A 104 14.93 10.06 -12.44
N SER A 105 16.08 9.43 -12.69
CA SER A 105 16.61 8.36 -11.84
C SER A 105 17.23 8.90 -10.55
N ILE A 106 17.21 8.07 -9.50
CA ILE A 106 17.92 8.31 -8.25
C ILE A 106 19.24 7.52 -8.34
N PRO A 107 20.41 8.19 -8.37
CA PRO A 107 21.69 7.49 -8.37
C PRO A 107 21.94 6.85 -7.00
N PHE A 108 22.48 5.64 -7.01
CA PHE A 108 23.00 5.00 -5.80
C PHE A 108 24.46 5.40 -5.61
N ALA A 109 24.90 5.52 -4.36
CA ALA A 109 26.32 5.64 -4.07
C ALA A 109 27.01 4.34 -4.45
N ASP A 110 28.15 4.42 -5.12
CA ASP A 110 28.97 3.26 -5.45
C ASP A 110 29.61 2.73 -4.15
N SER A 111 29.55 1.41 -3.97
CA SER A 111 30.00 0.73 -2.75
C SER A 111 31.52 0.74 -2.55
N ASP A 112 32.29 1.33 -3.47
CA ASP A 112 33.76 1.33 -3.50
C ASP A 112 34.38 2.62 -2.95
N ASP A 113 33.56 3.63 -2.61
CA ASP A 113 34.00 4.91 -2.02
C ASP A 113 33.93 4.92 -0.47
N GLU A 114 33.84 3.76 0.19
CA GLU A 114 33.95 3.56 1.65
C GLU A 114 35.01 2.52 2.02
#